data_AF-A0A7J3II60-F1
#
_entry.id   AF-A0A7J3II60-F1
#
_cell.length_a   1.000
_cell.length_b   1.000
_cell.length_c   1.000
_cell.angle_alpha   90.00
_cell.angle_beta   90.00
_cell.angle_gamma   90.00
#
_symmetry.space_group_name_H-M   'P 1'
#
loop_
_entity.id
_entity.type
_entity.pdbx_description
1 polymer ?
#
loop_
_entity_poly.entity_id
_entity_poly.type
_entity_poly.pdbx_seq_one_letter_code
_entity_poly.pdbx_strand_id
1 'polypeptide(L)'
;MVMAHFLKFPSIHISCVTFKGCSAIAFFIPLIVRAIPELIMGPYIVGFDTISYYVPATWKWTRCGVSFWEFFGTAPMLYLLLSGLTLAGVPLVVSLKVLSPVLHGLLGFAIFQYATKGLAWSARKGFYASLLATLYFVGLRISWDMLRSELGLIFLFIFLIMLRKCLSDFKWEWVSILAFSAMLVVLTHQLVGVIMFMIIFAVALERLIKRDCSFVKRILVACVPAIALFLLTVYADFVVLPAYADEVVASGRSEWLNLMGYSTTANGIAYAVGFFFFCYFPILPFIVFGIRGFRGLELKAWAYWCLIGAS
;
A
#
# COMPACT_ATOMS: atom_id res chain seq x y z
N MET A 1 -27.25 -24.16 6.96
CA MET A 1 -28.45 -23.71 6.21
C MET A 1 -29.35 -23.03 7.22
N VAL A 2 -29.98 -21.90 6.87
CA VAL A 2 -30.69 -20.90 7.71
C VAL A 2 -29.90 -19.61 7.96
N MET A 3 -30.56 -18.52 7.51
CA MET A 3 -30.29 -17.09 7.65
C MET A 3 -29.16 -16.44 6.83
N ALA A 4 -29.36 -16.54 5.50
CA ALA A 4 -29.04 -15.48 4.56
C ALA A 4 -30.16 -14.42 4.58
N HIS A 5 -30.10 -13.48 5.53
CA HIS A 5 -30.89 -12.25 5.50
C HIS A 5 -30.08 -11.20 6.28
N PHE A 6 -30.24 -9.91 5.95
CA PHE A 6 -29.45 -8.78 6.43
C PHE A 6 -28.20 -8.44 5.61
N LEU A 7 -28.46 -7.97 4.39
CA LEU A 7 -27.97 -6.69 3.83
C LEU A 7 -28.75 -6.45 2.53
N LYS A 8 -30.01 -6.01 2.62
CA LYS A 8 -30.75 -5.48 1.46
C LYS A 8 -30.25 -4.06 1.23
N PHE A 9 -29.17 -3.93 0.45
CA PHE A 9 -28.96 -2.68 -0.28
C PHE A 9 -30.12 -2.51 -1.26
N PRO A 10 -30.64 -1.29 -1.50
CA PRO A 10 -31.63 -1.07 -2.55
C PRO A 10 -31.06 -1.63 -3.84
N SER A 11 -31.75 -2.62 -4.40
CA SER A 11 -31.39 -3.30 -5.63
C SER A 11 -31.61 -2.35 -6.79
N ILE A 12 -30.72 -1.38 -6.95
CA ILE A 12 -30.56 -0.68 -8.21
C ILE A 12 -30.14 -1.76 -9.21
N HIS A 13 -31.04 -2.07 -10.13
CA HIS A 13 -30.91 -3.08 -11.18
C HIS A 13 -29.86 -2.61 -12.21
N ILE A 14 -28.59 -2.58 -11.80
CA ILE A 14 -27.48 -2.52 -12.75
C ILE A 14 -27.23 -3.96 -13.18
N SER A 15 -27.59 -4.20 -14.44
CA SER A 15 -27.45 -5.41 -15.24
C SER A 15 -26.14 -6.13 -14.99
N CYS A 16 -26.17 -7.46 -15.15
CA CYS A 16 -25.06 -8.40 -15.01
C CYS A 16 -23.74 -7.90 -15.60
N VAL A 17 -22.94 -7.16 -14.83
CA VAL A 17 -21.56 -6.86 -15.20
C VAL A 17 -20.78 -8.13 -14.95
N THR A 18 -20.25 -8.72 -16.02
CA THR A 18 -19.41 -9.91 -15.94
C THR A 18 -18.20 -9.62 -15.05
N PHE A 19 -17.69 -10.64 -14.34
CA PHE A 19 -16.50 -10.50 -13.47
C PHE A 19 -15.33 -9.79 -14.17
N LYS A 20 -15.11 -10.10 -15.45
CA LYS A 20 -14.10 -9.46 -16.30
C LYS A 20 -14.37 -7.96 -16.49
N GLY A 21 -15.63 -7.58 -16.75
CA GLY A 21 -16.06 -6.19 -16.83
C GLY A 21 -15.79 -5.43 -15.53
N CYS A 22 -16.22 -5.96 -14.39
CA CYS A 22 -15.96 -5.32 -13.08
C CYS A 22 -14.46 -5.14 -12.81
N SER A 23 -13.65 -6.13 -13.17
CA SER A 23 -12.20 -6.09 -12.97
C SER A 23 -11.51 -5.03 -13.82
N ALA A 24 -11.91 -4.89 -15.09
CA ALA A 24 -11.38 -3.86 -15.97
C ALA A 24 -11.79 -2.47 -15.50
N ILE A 25 -13.06 -2.29 -15.12
CA ILE A 25 -13.57 -1.00 -14.63
C ILE A 25 -12.90 -0.62 -13.29
N ALA A 26 -12.62 -1.59 -12.40
CA ALA A 26 -11.88 -1.37 -11.17
C ALA A 26 -10.43 -0.88 -11.38
N PHE A 27 -9.85 -1.14 -12.55
CA PHE A 27 -8.55 -0.62 -12.96
C PHE A 27 -8.67 0.77 -13.62
N PHE A 28 -9.55 0.89 -14.62
CA PHE A 28 -9.62 2.08 -15.45
C PHE A 28 -10.23 3.29 -14.76
N ILE A 29 -11.23 3.13 -13.88
CA ILE A 29 -11.84 4.28 -13.19
C ILE A 29 -10.80 5.00 -12.31
N PRO A 30 -10.09 4.32 -11.39
CA PRO A 30 -9.07 4.99 -10.58
C PRO A 30 -7.95 5.60 -11.41
N LEU A 31 -7.51 4.90 -12.46
CA LEU A 31 -6.49 5.40 -13.38
C LEU A 31 -6.91 6.71 -14.05
N ILE A 32 -8.12 6.76 -14.62
CA ILE A 32 -8.61 7.95 -15.32
C ILE A 32 -8.76 9.11 -14.34
N VAL A 33 -9.37 8.87 -13.17
CA VAL A 33 -9.54 9.92 -12.16
C VAL A 33 -8.18 10.46 -11.70
N ARG A 34 -7.17 9.60 -11.52
CA ARG A 34 -5.81 9.99 -11.13
C ARG A 34 -5.03 10.67 -12.25
N ALA A 35 -5.35 10.41 -13.51
CA ALA A 35 -4.74 11.06 -14.65
C ALA A 35 -5.19 12.52 -14.82
N ILE A 36 -6.39 12.90 -14.34
CA ILE A 36 -6.92 14.26 -14.49
C ILE A 36 -5.96 15.33 -13.92
N PRO A 37 -5.47 15.24 -12.66
CA PRO A 37 -4.50 16.20 -12.13
C PRO A 37 -3.20 16.28 -12.94
N GLU A 38 -2.68 15.16 -13.44
CA GLU A 38 -1.44 15.14 -14.23
C GLU A 38 -1.61 15.87 -15.57
N LEU A 39 -2.80 15.77 -16.19
CA LEU A 39 -3.14 16.47 -17.42
C LEU A 39 -3.31 17.97 -17.19
N ILE A 40 -4.01 18.35 -16.12
CA ILE A 40 -4.24 19.76 -15.76
C ILE A 40 -2.91 20.49 -15.48
N MET A 41 -1.96 19.80 -14.86
CA MET A 41 -0.66 20.39 -14.48
C MET A 41 0.31 20.54 -15.66
N GLY A 42 -0.10 20.18 -16.88
CA GLY A 42 0.59 20.52 -18.13
C GLY A 42 1.99 19.91 -18.18
N PRO A 43 3.08 20.69 -18.09
CA PRO A 43 4.45 20.16 -18.03
C PRO A 43 4.88 19.72 -16.62
N TYR A 44 4.26 20.22 -15.56
CA TYR A 44 4.66 19.97 -14.18
C TYR A 44 4.12 18.66 -13.63
N ILE A 45 4.83 18.06 -12.68
CA ILE A 45 4.45 16.79 -12.03
C ILE A 45 3.63 17.10 -10.77
N VAL A 46 2.66 16.24 -10.44
CA VAL A 46 1.86 16.36 -9.22
C VAL A 46 2.54 15.64 -8.05
N GLY A 47 2.45 16.26 -6.88
CA GLY A 47 2.85 15.67 -5.61
C GLY A 47 4.14 16.25 -5.04
N PHE A 48 4.12 16.46 -3.73
CA PHE A 48 5.26 16.99 -2.98
C PHE A 48 6.42 16.00 -2.98
N ASP A 49 6.15 14.73 -2.65
CA ASP A 49 7.17 13.67 -2.59
C ASP A 49 7.79 13.38 -3.95
N THR A 50 7.00 13.54 -5.02
CA THR A 50 7.46 13.32 -6.38
C THR A 50 8.59 14.28 -6.75
N ILE A 51 8.40 15.56 -6.44
CA ILE A 51 9.39 16.60 -6.73
C ILE A 51 10.54 16.54 -5.71
N SER A 52 10.22 16.34 -4.42
CA SER A 52 11.18 16.49 -3.33
C SER A 52 12.07 15.25 -3.13
N TYR A 53 11.57 14.05 -3.46
CA TYR A 53 12.30 12.80 -3.21
C TYR A 53 12.52 11.98 -4.47
N TYR A 54 11.48 11.75 -5.30
CA TYR A 54 11.61 10.80 -6.43
C TYR A 54 12.47 11.34 -7.57
N VAL A 55 12.27 12.60 -7.95
CA VAL A 55 13.08 13.25 -8.98
C VAL A 55 14.58 13.30 -8.61
N PRO A 56 15.00 13.89 -7.47
CA PRO A 56 16.42 14.01 -7.15
C PRO A 56 17.10 12.65 -6.92
N ALA A 57 16.42 11.69 -6.27
CA ALA A 57 16.99 10.36 -6.06
C ALA A 57 17.18 9.60 -7.38
N THR A 58 16.18 9.60 -8.27
CA THR A 58 16.28 8.92 -9.57
C THR A 58 17.34 9.59 -10.46
N TRP A 59 17.45 10.92 -10.40
CA TRP A 59 18.50 11.66 -11.10
C TRP A 59 19.89 11.28 -10.60
N LYS A 60 20.10 11.21 -9.28
CA LYS A 60 21.35 10.73 -8.68
C LYS A 60 21.70 9.32 -9.16
N TRP A 61 20.74 8.39 -9.13
CA TRP A 61 20.97 7.00 -9.52
C TRP A 61 21.38 6.84 -10.99
N THR A 62 20.76 7.62 -11.88
CA THR A 62 21.00 7.54 -13.33
C THR A 62 22.29 8.23 -13.77
N ARG A 63 22.76 9.24 -13.03
CA ARG A 63 23.95 10.05 -13.39
C ARG A 63 25.20 9.72 -12.59
N CYS A 64 25.05 9.49 -11.29
CA CYS A 64 26.15 9.32 -10.34
C CYS A 64 26.27 7.87 -9.85
N GLY A 65 25.31 7.01 -10.20
CA GLY A 65 25.20 5.66 -9.64
C GLY A 65 24.60 5.68 -8.22
N VAL A 66 24.53 4.49 -7.63
CA VAL A 66 24.01 4.26 -6.28
C VAL A 66 24.91 3.27 -5.56
N SER A 67 25.26 3.57 -4.31
CA SER A 67 26.03 2.63 -3.48
C SER A 67 25.15 1.47 -3.02
N PHE A 68 25.75 0.34 -2.64
CA PHE A 68 25.01 -0.82 -2.13
C PHE A 68 24.07 -0.46 -0.97
N TRP A 69 24.55 0.36 -0.03
CA TRP A 69 23.76 0.74 1.13
C TRP A 69 22.64 1.74 0.80
N GLU A 70 22.92 2.74 -0.04
CA GLU A 70 21.88 3.67 -0.49
C GLU A 70 20.77 2.95 -1.27
N PHE A 71 21.14 1.92 -2.04
CA PHE A 71 20.20 1.12 -2.81
C PHE A 71 19.20 0.39 -1.90
N PHE A 72 19.67 -0.29 -0.86
CA PHE A 72 18.80 -1.00 0.07
C PHE A 72 18.09 -0.07 1.07
N GLY A 73 18.72 1.04 1.47
CA GLY A 73 18.14 2.00 2.42
C GLY A 73 16.86 2.65 1.89
N THR A 74 16.77 2.93 0.58
CA THR A 74 15.61 3.65 0.02
C THR A 74 14.41 2.77 -0.34
N ALA A 75 14.47 1.45 -0.11
CA ALA A 75 13.54 0.45 -0.63
C ALA A 75 13.42 0.56 -2.18
N PRO A 76 14.31 -0.15 -2.92
CA PRO A 76 14.72 0.26 -4.26
C PRO A 76 13.67 0.13 -5.36
N MET A 77 12.55 -0.57 -5.18
CA MET A 77 11.71 -1.01 -6.30
C MET A 77 11.15 0.12 -7.17
N LEU A 78 10.64 1.20 -6.57
CA LEU A 78 10.13 2.33 -7.35
C LEU A 78 11.27 3.03 -8.11
N TYR A 79 12.42 3.22 -7.45
CA TYR A 79 13.57 3.87 -8.06
C TYR A 79 14.18 3.03 -9.17
N LEU A 80 14.23 1.70 -9.02
CA LEU A 80 14.62 0.77 -10.08
C LEU A 80 13.73 0.91 -11.32
N LEU A 81 12.41 0.99 -11.14
CA LEU A 81 11.45 1.21 -12.24
C LEU A 81 11.70 2.56 -12.94
N LEU A 82 11.83 3.64 -12.16
CA LEU A 82 12.03 4.98 -12.71
C LEU A 82 13.40 5.15 -13.38
N SER A 83 14.47 4.67 -12.76
CA SER A 83 15.81 4.67 -13.33
C SER A 83 15.89 3.79 -14.57
N GLY A 84 15.26 2.61 -14.56
CA GLY A 84 15.19 1.73 -15.73
C GLY A 84 14.51 2.38 -16.93
N LEU A 85 13.36 3.03 -16.71
CA LEU A 85 12.67 3.79 -17.76
C LEU A 85 13.50 4.97 -18.27
N THR A 86 14.19 5.67 -17.36
CA THR A 86 15.06 6.81 -17.71
C THR A 86 16.25 6.36 -18.55
N LEU A 87 16.90 5.24 -18.18
CA LEU A 87 18.00 4.65 -18.94
C LEU A 87 17.54 4.10 -20.29
N ALA A 88 16.28 3.68 -20.42
CA ALA A 88 15.66 3.31 -21.69
C ALA A 88 15.30 4.53 -22.58
N GLY A 89 15.60 5.76 -22.14
CA GLY A 89 15.38 6.99 -22.89
C GLY A 89 14.03 7.66 -22.66
N VAL A 90 13.20 7.17 -21.73
CA VAL A 90 11.94 7.83 -21.36
C VAL A 90 12.25 9.00 -20.42
N PRO A 91 11.81 10.24 -20.70
CA PRO A 91 12.03 11.36 -19.79
C PRO A 91 11.40 11.09 -18.42
N LEU A 92 12.15 11.34 -17.34
CA LEU A 92 11.71 11.08 -15.96
C LEU A 92 10.36 11.71 -15.62
N VAL A 93 10.11 12.92 -16.12
CA VAL A 93 8.84 13.64 -15.96
C VAL A 93 7.67 12.84 -16.57
N VAL A 94 7.88 12.26 -17.75
CA VAL A 94 6.88 11.42 -18.44
C VAL A 94 6.69 10.10 -17.68
N SER A 95 7.78 9.48 -17.22
CA SER A 95 7.70 8.26 -16.41
C SER A 95 6.85 8.45 -15.16
N LEU A 96 7.08 9.53 -14.40
CA LEU A 96 6.31 9.81 -13.18
C LEU A 96 4.84 10.14 -13.48
N LYS A 97 4.56 10.85 -14.56
CA LYS A 97 3.19 11.18 -15.00
C LYS A 97 2.38 9.97 -15.42
N VAL A 98 3.02 8.99 -16.05
CA VAL A 98 2.34 7.76 -16.49
C VAL A 98 2.28 6.75 -15.37
N LEU A 99 3.36 6.59 -14.61
CA LEU A 99 3.46 5.59 -13.56
C LEU A 99 2.46 5.87 -12.43
N SER A 100 2.26 7.13 -12.04
CA SER A 100 1.37 7.46 -10.90
C SER A 100 -0.09 7.02 -11.15
N PRO A 101 -0.76 7.39 -12.26
CA PRO A 101 -2.10 6.88 -12.56
C PRO A 101 -2.16 5.37 -12.80
N VAL A 102 -1.12 4.78 -13.40
CA VAL A 102 -1.04 3.33 -13.63
C VAL A 102 -0.97 2.58 -12.31
N LEU A 103 -0.14 3.02 -11.37
CA LEU A 103 -0.06 2.43 -10.02
C LEU A 103 -1.40 2.52 -9.31
N HIS A 104 -2.06 3.69 -9.34
CA HIS A 104 -3.37 3.83 -8.70
C HIS A 104 -4.44 2.91 -9.31
N GLY A 105 -4.43 2.75 -10.64
CA GLY A 105 -5.28 1.77 -11.34
C GLY A 105 -4.98 0.33 -10.93
N LEU A 106 -3.69 -0.04 -10.87
CA LEU A 106 -3.24 -1.36 -10.44
C LEU A 106 -3.64 -1.64 -8.98
N LEU A 107 -3.61 -0.63 -8.11
CA LEU A 107 -4.07 -0.72 -6.73
C LEU A 107 -5.57 -1.03 -6.68
N GLY A 108 -6.40 -0.32 -7.46
CA GLY A 108 -7.83 -0.61 -7.58
C GLY A 108 -8.10 -2.04 -8.04
N PHE A 109 -7.36 -2.51 -9.04
CA PHE A 109 -7.43 -3.89 -9.51
C PHE A 109 -7.00 -4.89 -8.43
N ALA A 110 -5.91 -4.65 -7.72
CA ALA A 110 -5.39 -5.54 -6.68
C ALA A 110 -6.39 -5.69 -5.52
N ILE A 111 -7.02 -4.59 -5.10
CA ILE A 111 -8.08 -4.59 -4.08
C ILE A 111 -9.29 -5.41 -4.55
N PHE A 112 -9.73 -5.21 -5.80
CA PHE A 112 -10.83 -5.99 -6.37
C PHE A 112 -10.53 -7.49 -6.39
N GLN A 113 -9.33 -7.88 -6.83
CA GLN A 113 -8.90 -9.27 -6.85
C GLN A 113 -8.81 -9.85 -5.44
N TYR A 114 -8.31 -9.10 -4.47
CA TYR A 114 -8.27 -9.54 -3.08
C TYR A 114 -9.67 -9.71 -2.48
N ALA A 115 -10.58 -8.77 -2.71
CA ALA A 115 -11.95 -8.87 -2.23
C ALA A 115 -12.67 -10.11 -2.80
N THR A 116 -12.48 -10.40 -4.09
CA THR A 116 -13.17 -11.51 -4.75
C THR A 116 -12.50 -12.86 -4.55
N LYS A 117 -11.17 -12.95 -4.63
CA LYS A 117 -10.41 -14.21 -4.50
C LYS A 117 -9.91 -14.48 -3.09
N GLY A 118 -9.51 -13.45 -2.35
CA GLY A 118 -9.03 -13.56 -0.97
C GLY A 118 -10.18 -13.66 0.03
N LEU A 119 -11.15 -12.74 -0.06
CA LEU A 119 -12.28 -12.69 0.89
C LEU A 119 -13.53 -13.43 0.41
N ALA A 120 -13.54 -13.95 -0.82
CA ALA A 120 -14.68 -14.61 -1.44
C ALA A 120 -15.95 -13.73 -1.48
N TRP A 121 -15.79 -12.41 -1.60
CA TRP A 121 -16.92 -11.49 -1.77
C TRP A 121 -17.47 -11.54 -3.20
N SER A 122 -18.74 -11.19 -3.37
CA SER A 122 -19.33 -11.07 -4.71
C SER A 122 -18.62 -9.97 -5.51
N ALA A 123 -18.53 -10.14 -6.83
CA ALA A 123 -17.87 -9.18 -7.73
C ALA A 123 -18.36 -7.74 -7.52
N ARG A 124 -19.67 -7.56 -7.29
CA ARG A 124 -20.27 -6.26 -6.99
C ARG A 124 -19.71 -5.64 -5.70
N LYS A 125 -19.57 -6.41 -4.62
CA LYS A 125 -19.01 -5.92 -3.35
C LYS A 125 -17.53 -5.58 -3.49
N GLY A 126 -16.76 -6.43 -4.18
CA GLY A 126 -15.35 -6.18 -4.45
C GLY A 126 -15.13 -4.91 -5.27
N PHE A 127 -15.99 -4.67 -6.27
CA PHE A 127 -15.94 -3.46 -7.10
C PHE A 127 -16.21 -2.19 -6.30
N TYR A 128 -17.26 -2.17 -5.46
CA TYR A 128 -17.51 -1.01 -4.63
C TYR A 128 -16.40 -0.79 -3.58
N ALA A 129 -15.82 -1.87 -3.05
CA ALA A 129 -14.69 -1.75 -2.13
C ALA A 129 -13.45 -1.15 -2.82
N SER A 130 -13.12 -1.58 -4.04
CA SER A 130 -12.00 -1.00 -4.79
C SER A 130 -12.23 0.46 -5.14
N LEU A 131 -13.45 0.83 -5.58
CA LEU A 131 -13.78 2.22 -5.86
C LEU A 131 -13.74 3.08 -4.61
N LEU A 132 -14.30 2.61 -3.50
CA LEU A 132 -14.26 3.35 -2.24
C LEU A 132 -12.81 3.57 -1.80
N ALA A 133 -11.97 2.54 -1.82
CA ALA A 133 -10.58 2.66 -1.38
C ALA A 133 -9.74 3.61 -2.26
N THR A 134 -9.99 3.63 -3.57
CA THR A 134 -9.18 4.40 -4.54
C THR A 134 -9.73 5.80 -4.85
N LEU A 135 -11.04 6.01 -4.76
CA LEU A 135 -11.68 7.30 -5.05
C LEU A 135 -12.02 8.09 -3.78
N TYR A 136 -11.90 7.49 -2.60
CA TYR A 136 -11.99 8.26 -1.36
C TYR A 136 -10.89 9.32 -1.35
N PHE A 137 -11.22 10.55 -0.93
CA PHE A 137 -10.31 11.69 -1.06
C PHE A 137 -8.96 11.46 -0.37
N VAL A 138 -8.92 10.68 0.72
CA VAL A 138 -7.66 10.29 1.38
C VAL A 138 -6.84 9.37 0.49
N GLY A 139 -7.46 8.37 -0.13
CA GLY A 139 -6.79 7.49 -1.10
C GLY A 139 -6.25 8.29 -2.30
N LEU A 140 -7.05 9.21 -2.83
CA LEU A 140 -6.61 10.12 -3.90
C LEU A 140 -5.45 11.02 -3.45
N ARG A 141 -5.50 11.57 -2.23
CA ARG A 141 -4.42 12.41 -1.69
C ARG A 141 -3.12 11.63 -1.52
N ILE A 142 -3.19 10.40 -1.00
CA ILE A 142 -2.04 9.51 -0.85
C ILE A 142 -1.45 9.16 -2.22
N SER A 143 -2.30 8.95 -3.24
CA SER A 143 -1.85 8.65 -4.62
C SER A 143 -1.08 9.77 -5.32
N TRP A 144 -1.08 10.97 -4.75
CA TRP A 144 -0.33 12.11 -5.27
C TRP A 144 1.11 12.12 -4.77
N ASP A 145 1.36 11.69 -3.54
CA ASP A 145 2.68 11.77 -2.92
C ASP A 145 3.34 10.40 -2.73
N MET A 146 2.60 9.42 -2.23
CA MET A 146 3.20 8.21 -1.64
C MET A 146 3.25 7.03 -2.63
N LEU A 147 3.81 7.25 -3.83
CA LEU A 147 3.91 6.22 -4.89
C LEU A 147 4.59 4.92 -4.42
N ARG A 148 5.61 5.04 -3.55
CA ARG A 148 6.25 3.86 -2.93
C ARG A 148 5.27 3.06 -2.09
N SER A 149 4.44 3.73 -1.29
CA SER A 149 3.43 3.06 -0.47
C SER A 149 2.34 2.41 -1.35
N GLU A 150 1.92 3.05 -2.44
CA GLU A 150 0.94 2.46 -3.37
C GLU A 150 1.45 1.17 -4.02
N LEU A 151 2.68 1.20 -4.54
CA LEU A 151 3.32 0.02 -5.11
C LEU A 151 3.45 -1.09 -4.04
N GLY A 152 3.78 -0.71 -2.80
CA GLY A 152 3.88 -1.64 -1.69
C GLY A 152 2.53 -2.29 -1.38
N LEU A 153 1.44 -1.50 -1.38
CA LEU A 153 0.09 -2.00 -1.16
C LEU A 153 -0.38 -2.93 -2.29
N ILE A 154 -0.03 -2.66 -3.54
CA ILE A 154 -0.30 -3.58 -4.66
C ILE A 154 0.33 -4.95 -4.38
N PHE A 155 1.62 -4.98 -4.04
CA PHE A 155 2.31 -6.22 -3.71
C PHE A 155 1.75 -6.88 -2.43
N LEU A 156 1.32 -6.09 -1.44
CA LEU A 156 0.67 -6.59 -0.24
C LEU A 156 -0.64 -7.31 -0.58
N PHE A 157 -1.50 -6.73 -1.41
CA PHE A 157 -2.74 -7.40 -1.82
C PHE A 157 -2.47 -8.69 -2.61
N ILE A 158 -1.45 -8.71 -3.47
CA ILE A 158 -1.00 -9.93 -4.15
C ILE A 158 -0.55 -10.97 -3.12
N PHE A 159 0.29 -10.57 -2.16
CA PHE A 159 0.74 -11.41 -1.05
C PHE A 159 -0.44 -12.00 -0.28
N LEU A 160 -1.46 -11.21 0.06
CA LEU A 160 -2.64 -11.69 0.79
C LEU A 160 -3.48 -12.70 0.00
N ILE A 161 -3.60 -12.53 -1.33
CA ILE A 161 -4.25 -13.52 -2.19
C ILE A 161 -3.47 -14.83 -2.17
N MET A 162 -2.13 -14.78 -2.24
CA MET A 162 -1.27 -15.97 -2.20
C MET A 162 -1.31 -16.64 -0.83
N LEU A 163 -1.30 -15.86 0.25
CA LEU A 163 -1.41 -16.35 1.62
C LEU A 163 -2.71 -17.13 1.79
N ARG A 164 -3.83 -16.60 1.27
CA ARG A 164 -5.11 -17.28 1.29
C ARG A 164 -5.12 -18.58 0.50
N LYS A 165 -4.45 -18.62 -0.66
CA LYS A 165 -4.28 -19.86 -1.44
C LYS A 165 -3.48 -20.90 -0.66
N CYS A 166 -2.36 -20.52 -0.06
CA CYS A 166 -1.56 -21.41 0.78
C CYS A 166 -2.35 -21.95 1.99
N LEU A 167 -3.23 -21.13 2.57
CA LEU A 167 -4.11 -21.54 3.67
C LEU A 167 -5.18 -22.55 3.27
N SER A 168 -5.58 -22.58 1.99
CA SER A 168 -6.58 -23.51 1.46
C SER A 168 -5.93 -24.79 0.94
N ASP A 169 -4.98 -24.65 0.01
CA ASP A 169 -4.30 -25.77 -0.66
C ASP A 169 -2.80 -25.56 -0.60
N PHE A 170 -2.11 -26.45 0.12
CA PHE A 170 -0.67 -26.38 0.25
C PHE A 170 0.02 -26.95 -1.01
N LYS A 171 0.74 -26.09 -1.74
CA LYS A 171 1.68 -26.49 -2.79
C LYS A 171 2.94 -25.63 -2.71
N TRP A 172 4.12 -26.23 -2.95
CA TRP A 172 5.40 -25.55 -2.89
C TRP A 172 5.51 -24.37 -3.87
N GLU A 173 4.87 -24.48 -5.05
CA GLU A 173 4.78 -23.38 -6.02
C GLU A 173 4.15 -22.12 -5.40
N TRP A 174 3.07 -22.27 -4.63
CA TRP A 174 2.41 -21.13 -3.96
C TRP A 174 3.28 -20.53 -2.87
N VAL A 175 4.04 -21.36 -2.15
CA VAL A 175 4.98 -20.90 -1.11
C VAL A 175 6.10 -20.07 -1.72
N SER A 176 6.65 -20.49 -2.87
CA SER A 176 7.67 -19.71 -3.59
C SER A 176 7.13 -18.36 -4.07
N ILE A 177 5.91 -18.34 -4.64
CA ILE A 177 5.27 -17.09 -5.06
C ILE A 177 4.97 -16.19 -3.85
N LEU A 178 4.54 -16.77 -2.72
CA LEU A 178 4.32 -16.04 -1.47
C LEU A 178 5.62 -15.38 -0.99
N ALA A 179 6.71 -16.14 -0.92
CA ALA A 179 8.02 -15.63 -0.51
C ALA A 179 8.50 -14.50 -1.43
N PHE A 180 8.37 -14.68 -2.74
CA PHE A 180 8.73 -13.65 -3.73
C PHE A 180 7.89 -12.38 -3.56
N SER A 181 6.56 -12.51 -3.40
CA SER A 181 5.69 -11.36 -3.15
C SER A 181 6.03 -10.64 -1.84
N ALA A 182 6.43 -11.36 -0.79
CA ALA A 182 6.84 -10.79 0.48
C ALA A 182 8.15 -9.98 0.34
N MET A 183 9.11 -10.47 -0.44
CA MET A 183 10.33 -9.72 -0.76
C MET A 183 10.00 -8.43 -1.53
N LEU A 184 9.08 -8.48 -2.51
CA LEU A 184 8.68 -7.30 -3.27
C LEU A 184 8.02 -6.22 -2.39
N VAL A 185 7.19 -6.60 -1.41
CA VAL A 185 6.61 -5.67 -0.44
C VAL A 185 7.72 -4.93 0.32
N VAL A 186 8.67 -5.68 0.88
CA VAL A 186 9.79 -5.13 1.66
C VAL A 186 10.68 -4.21 0.82
N LEU A 187 11.00 -4.62 -0.41
CA LEU A 187 11.83 -3.84 -1.33
C LEU A 187 11.12 -2.60 -1.88
N THR A 188 9.82 -2.45 -1.63
CA THR A 188 9.04 -1.30 -2.08
C THR A 188 8.80 -0.29 -0.97
N HIS A 189 8.41 -0.75 0.23
CA HIS A 189 8.18 0.15 1.36
C HIS A 189 8.26 -0.56 2.71
N GLN A 190 9.06 0.00 3.62
CA GLN A 190 9.29 -0.55 4.96
C GLN A 190 7.98 -0.63 5.79
N LEU A 191 7.19 0.45 5.85
CA LEU A 191 5.92 0.47 6.62
C LEU A 191 4.91 -0.59 6.13
N VAL A 192 4.80 -0.79 4.81
CA VAL A 192 3.91 -1.83 4.27
C VAL A 192 4.46 -3.22 4.57
N GLY A 193 5.78 -3.39 4.60
CA GLY A 193 6.45 -4.59 5.12
C GLY A 193 6.09 -4.89 6.58
N VAL A 194 6.07 -3.88 7.45
CA VAL A 194 5.63 -4.06 8.85
C VAL A 194 4.19 -4.56 8.92
N ILE A 195 3.28 -3.96 8.14
CA ILE A 195 1.88 -4.42 8.07
C ILE A 195 1.82 -5.89 7.64
N MET A 196 2.60 -6.27 6.62
CA MET A 196 2.69 -7.66 6.16
C MET A 196 3.15 -8.62 7.25
N PHE A 197 4.22 -8.29 7.97
CA PHE A 197 4.74 -9.12 9.07
C PHE A 197 3.74 -9.24 10.23
N MET A 198 2.99 -8.17 10.54
CA MET A 198 1.92 -8.22 11.54
C MET A 198 0.79 -9.19 11.13
N ILE A 199 0.42 -9.20 9.85
CA ILE A 199 -0.58 -10.15 9.32
C ILE A 199 -0.04 -11.58 9.41
N ILE A 200 1.21 -11.82 9.02
CA ILE A 200 1.86 -13.14 9.15
C ILE A 200 1.86 -13.59 10.61
N PHE A 201 2.20 -12.70 11.55
CA PHE A 201 2.21 -12.99 12.97
C PHE A 201 0.83 -13.38 13.48
N ALA A 202 -0.22 -12.61 13.12
CA ALA A 202 -1.59 -12.92 13.51
C ALA A 202 -2.06 -14.28 12.96
N VAL A 203 -1.77 -14.57 11.70
CA VAL A 203 -2.12 -15.87 11.06
C VAL A 203 -1.34 -17.02 11.69
N ALA A 204 -0.05 -16.83 11.97
CA ALA A 204 0.78 -17.82 12.64
C ALA A 204 0.26 -18.15 14.04
N LEU A 205 -0.13 -17.13 14.81
CA LEU A 205 -0.72 -17.29 16.13
C LEU A 205 -2.05 -18.06 16.08
N GLU A 206 -2.96 -17.69 15.16
CA GLU A 206 -4.23 -18.40 14.98
C GLU A 206 -4.00 -19.89 14.65
N ARG A 207 -3.03 -20.19 13.79
CA ARG A 207 -2.70 -21.57 13.38
C ARG A 207 -2.00 -22.36 14.47
N LEU A 208 -1.17 -21.71 15.28
CA LEU A 208 -0.54 -22.32 16.44
C LEU A 208 -1.58 -22.70 17.49
N ILE A 209 -2.58 -21.85 17.74
CA ILE A 209 -3.72 -22.15 18.63
C ILE A 209 -4.50 -23.37 18.12
N LYS A 210 -4.69 -23.48 16.80
CA LYS A 210 -5.29 -24.64 16.13
C LYS A 210 -4.38 -25.88 16.04
N ARG A 211 -3.18 -25.83 16.66
CA ARG A 211 -2.16 -26.90 16.70
C ARG A 211 -1.61 -27.31 15.33
N ASP A 212 -1.68 -26.44 14.32
CA ASP A 212 -1.07 -26.67 13.01
C ASP A 212 0.37 -26.14 12.94
N CYS A 213 1.24 -26.74 13.75
CA CYS A 213 2.66 -26.35 13.83
C CYS A 213 3.41 -26.57 12.51
N SER A 214 2.94 -27.51 11.68
CA SER A 214 3.57 -27.84 10.40
C SER A 214 3.44 -26.67 9.42
N PHE A 215 2.26 -26.06 9.36
CA PHE A 215 1.98 -24.91 8.52
C PHE A 215 2.73 -23.66 8.98
N VAL A 216 2.74 -23.41 10.30
CA VAL A 216 3.44 -22.26 10.88
C VAL A 216 4.93 -22.29 10.53
N LYS A 217 5.60 -23.43 10.73
CA LYS A 217 7.03 -23.58 10.37
C LYS A 217 7.28 -23.25 8.90
N ARG A 218 6.40 -23.70 8.00
CA ARG A 218 6.54 -23.49 6.55
C ARG A 218 6.36 -22.03 6.16
N ILE A 219 5.35 -21.34 6.71
CA ILE A 219 5.18 -19.89 6.49
C ILE A 219 6.39 -19.13 7.00
N LEU A 220 6.88 -19.45 8.21
CA LEU A 220 8.04 -18.78 8.79
C LEU A 220 9.27 -18.95 7.90
N VAL A 221 9.53 -20.17 7.41
CA VAL A 221 10.61 -20.45 6.45
C VAL A 221 10.43 -19.63 5.16
N ALA A 222 9.23 -19.55 4.62
CA ALA A 222 8.93 -18.74 3.43
C ALA A 222 9.17 -17.23 3.64
N CYS A 223 9.04 -16.75 4.88
CA CYS A 223 9.25 -15.34 5.23
C CYS A 223 10.72 -15.01 5.53
N VAL A 224 11.60 -15.99 5.74
CA VAL A 224 13.03 -15.75 6.05
C VAL A 224 13.70 -14.81 5.06
N PRO A 225 13.56 -14.96 3.72
CA PRO A 225 14.18 -14.04 2.77
C PRO A 225 13.66 -12.60 2.91
N ALA A 226 12.36 -12.44 3.15
CA ALA A 226 11.75 -11.13 3.33
C ALA A 226 12.20 -10.48 4.65
N ILE A 227 12.33 -11.25 5.74
CA ILE A 227 12.85 -10.76 7.04
C ILE A 227 14.31 -10.33 6.88
N ALA A 228 15.14 -11.14 6.25
CA ALA A 228 16.55 -10.81 6.01
C ALA A 228 16.69 -9.52 5.18
N LEU A 229 15.90 -9.40 4.11
CA LEU A 229 15.85 -8.16 3.33
C LEU A 229 15.34 -6.98 4.15
N PHE A 230 14.33 -7.16 5.00
CA PHE A 230 13.79 -6.07 5.81
C PHE A 230 14.80 -5.57 6.83
N LEU A 231 15.52 -6.48 7.48
CA LEU A 231 16.62 -6.12 8.38
C LEU A 231 17.74 -5.40 7.62
N LEU A 232 18.05 -5.83 6.41
CA LEU A 232 19.04 -5.16 5.55
C LEU A 232 18.58 -3.74 5.17
N THR A 233 17.32 -3.56 4.74
CA THR A 233 16.81 -2.23 4.36
C THR A 233 16.77 -1.28 5.55
N VAL A 234 16.32 -1.75 6.72
CA VAL A 234 16.31 -0.97 7.96
C VAL A 234 17.73 -0.64 8.41
N TYR A 235 18.64 -1.62 8.41
CA TYR A 235 20.04 -1.38 8.77
C TYR A 235 20.70 -0.37 7.84
N ALA A 236 20.50 -0.50 6.53
CA ALA A 236 21.05 0.40 5.54
C ALA A 236 20.50 1.84 5.70
N ASP A 237 19.21 1.97 6.01
CA ASP A 237 18.57 3.25 6.29
C ASP A 237 19.18 3.91 7.55
N PHE A 238 19.27 3.19 8.66
CA PHE A 238 19.79 3.72 9.92
C PHE A 238 21.30 4.00 9.93
N VAL A 239 22.10 3.20 9.23
CA VAL A 239 23.57 3.30 9.32
C VAL A 239 24.16 4.23 8.26
N VAL A 240 23.50 4.41 7.11
CA VAL A 240 24.07 5.19 5.99
C VAL A 240 23.41 6.54 5.77
N LEU A 241 22.12 6.72 6.10
CA LEU A 241 21.48 8.04 5.99
C LEU A 241 21.80 9.08 7.09
N PRO A 242 22.42 8.78 8.26
CA PRO A 242 22.88 9.83 9.18
C PRO A 242 23.84 10.84 8.52
N ALA A 243 24.60 10.40 7.51
CA ALA A 243 25.50 11.27 6.75
C ALA A 243 24.75 12.37 5.94
N TYR A 244 23.44 12.23 5.69
CA TYR A 244 22.57 13.26 5.11
C TYR A 244 21.74 13.99 6.17
N ALA A 245 21.49 13.35 7.31
CA ALA A 245 20.70 13.92 8.40
C ALA A 245 21.45 15.02 9.15
N ASP A 246 22.78 14.98 9.23
CA ASP A 246 23.55 16.05 9.88
C ASP A 246 23.40 17.42 9.18
N GLU A 247 23.10 17.47 7.88
CA GLU A 247 22.81 18.74 7.17
C GLU A 247 21.33 19.18 7.28
N VAL A 248 20.39 18.23 7.39
CA VAL A 248 18.93 18.50 7.43
C VAL A 248 18.39 18.67 8.85
N VAL A 249 18.98 18.01 9.84
CA VAL A 249 18.63 18.12 11.26
C VAL A 249 19.29 19.35 11.90
N ALA A 250 20.45 19.79 11.38
CA ALA A 250 21.08 21.05 11.77
C ALA A 250 20.34 22.28 11.21
N SER A 251 19.64 22.16 10.07
CA SER A 251 18.74 23.19 9.52
C SER A 251 17.33 23.07 10.13
N GLY A 252 17.24 23.36 11.43
CA GLY A 252 16.03 23.82 12.11
C GLY A 252 14.73 23.05 11.83
N ARG A 253 14.41 22.06 12.68
CA ARG A 253 13.05 21.46 12.76
C ARG A 253 11.92 22.51 12.83
N SER A 254 12.22 23.71 13.33
CA SER A 254 11.34 24.89 13.34
C SER A 254 11.17 25.56 11.97
N GLU A 255 12.21 25.62 11.12
CA GLU A 255 12.10 26.11 9.74
C GLU A 255 11.24 25.19 8.90
N TRP A 256 11.36 23.88 9.09
CA TRP A 256 10.52 22.89 8.42
C TRP A 256 9.04 22.98 8.83
N LEU A 257 8.76 23.22 10.12
CA LEU A 257 7.39 23.46 10.60
C LEU A 257 6.82 24.77 10.03
N ASN A 258 7.62 25.84 9.96
CA ASN A 258 7.23 27.10 9.36
C ASN A 258 6.99 26.98 7.84
N LEU A 259 7.80 26.19 7.13
CA LEU A 259 7.63 25.90 5.70
C LEU A 259 6.28 25.20 5.43
N MET A 260 5.87 24.31 6.34
CA MET A 260 4.57 23.64 6.31
C MET A 260 3.42 24.50 6.85
N GLY A 261 3.67 25.78 7.16
CA GLY A 261 2.67 26.75 7.62
C GLY A 261 2.29 26.61 9.09
N TYR A 262 3.02 25.84 9.89
CA TYR A 262 2.76 25.67 11.31
C TYR A 262 3.58 26.66 12.13
N SER A 263 2.88 27.57 12.82
CA SER A 263 3.53 28.56 13.70
C SER A 263 4.10 27.97 14.98
N THR A 264 3.60 26.81 15.43
CA THR A 264 4.10 26.09 16.62
C THR A 264 3.94 24.57 16.44
N THR A 265 4.74 23.80 17.17
CA THR A 265 4.60 22.33 17.23
C THR A 265 3.22 21.90 17.72
N ALA A 266 2.64 22.64 18.68
CA ALA A 266 1.30 22.39 19.19
C ALA A 266 0.22 22.58 18.12
N ASN A 267 0.36 23.62 17.28
CA ASN A 267 -0.52 23.81 16.12
C ASN A 267 -0.37 22.67 15.13
N GLY A 268 0.86 22.24 14.82
CA GLY A 268 1.11 21.08 13.95
C GLY A 268 0.42 19.80 14.44
N ILE A 269 0.49 19.53 15.76
CA ILE A 269 -0.21 18.38 16.38
C ILE A 269 -1.73 18.55 16.26
N ALA A 270 -2.26 19.74 16.57
CA ALA A 270 -3.70 20.00 16.49
C ALA A 270 -4.24 19.84 15.05
N TYR A 271 -3.52 20.32 14.04
CA TYR A 271 -3.87 20.12 12.64
C TYR A 271 -3.77 18.66 12.22
N ALA A 272 -2.74 17.92 12.65
CA ALA A 272 -2.62 16.49 12.37
C ALA A 272 -3.79 15.70 12.97
N VAL A 273 -4.15 15.96 14.23
CA VAL A 273 -5.30 15.34 14.91
C VAL A 273 -6.63 15.75 14.25
N GLY A 274 -6.80 17.02 13.92
CA GLY A 274 -8.00 17.52 13.23
C GLY A 274 -8.16 16.90 11.84
N PHE A 275 -7.07 16.82 11.08
CA PHE A 275 -7.04 16.18 9.77
C PHE A 275 -7.31 14.68 9.86
N PHE A 276 -6.77 14.01 10.89
CA PHE A 276 -7.08 12.63 11.19
C PHE A 276 -8.60 12.43 11.36
N PHE A 277 -9.25 13.19 12.24
CA PHE A 277 -10.71 13.07 12.40
C PHE A 277 -11.46 13.38 11.12
N PHE A 278 -11.05 14.41 10.38
CA PHE A 278 -11.62 14.74 9.07
C PHE A 278 -11.55 13.56 8.06
N CYS A 279 -10.44 12.81 8.09
CA CYS A 279 -10.20 11.66 7.22
C CYS A 279 -10.95 10.38 7.61
N TYR A 280 -11.28 10.18 8.88
CA TYR A 280 -11.87 8.91 9.33
C TYR A 280 -13.34 9.04 9.74
N PHE A 281 -13.78 10.23 10.15
CA PHE A 281 -15.15 10.47 10.62
C PHE A 281 -16.23 10.09 9.58
N PRO A 282 -16.09 10.40 8.28
CA PRO A 282 -17.10 10.03 7.28
C PRO A 282 -17.25 8.52 7.07
N ILE A 283 -16.20 7.75 7.33
CA ILE A 283 -16.18 6.29 7.11
C ILE A 283 -16.55 5.53 8.40
N LEU A 284 -16.39 6.15 9.57
CA LEU A 284 -16.65 5.58 10.88
C LEU A 284 -18.01 4.86 11.01
N PRO A 285 -19.16 5.42 10.57
CA PRO A 285 -20.43 4.68 10.66
C PRO A 285 -20.39 3.38 9.86
N PHE A 286 -19.81 3.39 8.65
CA PHE A 286 -19.67 2.19 7.82
C PHE A 286 -18.74 1.14 8.45
N ILE A 287 -17.67 1.57 9.12
CA ILE A 287 -16.76 0.68 9.86
C ILE A 287 -17.51 -0.03 11.00
N VAL A 288 -18.25 0.73 11.81
CA VAL A 288 -19.02 0.16 12.95
C VAL A 288 -20.05 -0.85 12.47
N PHE A 289 -20.77 -0.56 11.37
CA PHE A 289 -21.70 -1.51 10.77
C PHE A 289 -20.98 -2.72 10.15
N GLY A 290 -19.80 -2.53 9.54
CA GLY A 290 -19.02 -3.58 8.91
C GLY A 290 -18.42 -4.59 9.89
N ILE A 291 -17.84 -4.12 11.01
CA ILE A 291 -17.19 -4.97 12.03
C ILE A 291 -18.18 -5.99 12.61
N ARG A 292 -19.44 -5.60 12.80
CA ARG A 292 -20.50 -6.49 13.29
C ARG A 292 -20.81 -7.64 12.32
N GLY A 293 -20.53 -7.48 11.04
CA GLY A 293 -20.81 -8.46 9.99
C GLY A 293 -19.65 -9.42 9.64
N PHE A 294 -18.42 -9.15 10.09
CA PHE A 294 -17.28 -10.00 9.73
C PHE A 294 -17.29 -11.34 10.49
N ARG A 295 -17.12 -12.45 9.75
CA ARG A 295 -16.96 -13.80 10.33
C ARG A 295 -15.51 -14.21 10.56
N GLY A 296 -14.55 -13.60 9.85
CA GLY A 296 -13.12 -13.92 9.97
C GLY A 296 -12.44 -13.14 11.09
N LEU A 297 -11.62 -13.83 11.89
CA LEU A 297 -10.80 -13.21 12.95
C LEU A 297 -9.76 -12.24 12.38
N GLU A 298 -9.17 -12.57 11.22
CA GLU A 298 -8.20 -11.72 10.51
C GLU A 298 -8.73 -10.30 10.25
N LEU A 299 -9.95 -10.18 9.71
CA LEU A 299 -10.58 -8.89 9.40
C LEU A 299 -10.98 -8.11 10.66
N LYS A 300 -11.35 -8.81 11.75
CA LYS A 300 -11.65 -8.15 13.03
C LYS A 300 -10.38 -7.64 13.68
N ALA A 301 -9.34 -8.45 13.75
CA ALA A 301 -8.03 -8.04 14.26
C ALA A 301 -7.47 -6.86 13.46
N TRP A 302 -7.60 -6.89 12.13
CA TRP A 302 -7.22 -5.78 11.27
C TRP A 302 -8.05 -4.51 11.55
N ALA A 303 -9.37 -4.62 11.67
CA ALA A 303 -10.21 -3.46 11.97
C ALA A 303 -9.92 -2.86 13.36
N TYR A 304 -9.71 -3.68 14.39
CA TYR A 304 -9.30 -3.21 15.72
C TYR A 304 -7.93 -2.56 15.70
N TRP A 305 -6.97 -3.14 14.98
CA TRP A 305 -5.64 -2.55 14.86
C TRP A 305 -5.64 -1.25 14.06
N CYS A 306 -6.44 -1.17 12.99
CA CYS A 306 -6.66 0.09 12.27
C CYS A 306 -7.34 1.14 13.16
N LEU A 307 -8.15 0.77 14.15
CA LEU A 307 -8.71 1.71 15.13
C LEU A 307 -7.65 2.14 16.16
N ILE A 308 -6.82 1.21 16.63
CA ILE A 308 -5.75 1.49 17.63
C ILE A 308 -4.59 2.28 17.01
N GLY A 309 -4.15 1.94 15.80
CA GLY A 309 -3.08 2.67 15.11
C GLY A 309 -3.53 4.03 14.56
N ALA A 310 -4.83 4.29 14.61
CA ALA A 310 -5.45 5.55 14.24
C ALA A 310 -5.62 6.49 15.46
N SER A 311 -5.67 5.95 16.69
CA SER A 311 -5.62 6.69 17.95
C SER A 311 -4.20 6.95 18.43
#